data_AF-A0A496QM82-F1
#
_entry.id   AF-A0A496QM82-F1
#
_cell.length_a   1.000
_cell.length_b   1.000
_cell.length_c   1.000
_cell.angle_alpha   90.00
_cell.angle_beta   90.00
_cell.angle_gamma   90.00
#
_symmetry.space_group_name_H-M   'P 1'
#
loop_
_entity.id
_entity.type
_entity.pdbx_description
1 polymer ?
#
loop_
_entity_poly.entity_id
_entity_poly.type
_entity_poly.pdbx_seq_one_letter_code
_entity_poly.pdbx_strand_id
1 'polypeptide(L)'
;METDERQAQFREKNAIIQKTYKAILPDTAAGEFQPIVRLLQILTGKLGSISPTVDISNVLKEVSELLDKSVKVETRHVAEKPGEDEYKAGRILDLSKINLDKLREQFNKGRKRMLAEQLRKAIEVRLRALYMLNRSRIDYMEKFQQLIDEYNAGSMNVEEYYRRLLEFVKGLDEEEKRDLSENLNEEELAIYDLLVNPPLKMTQKDIWSVKKVARDLLEKLKSGTWVLDWRKKQQARASVRLCIEEILENLPPIFTAEIYQQKCGLVYQHIYESYYGSGSSVYTSIAEGVY
;
A
#
# COMPACT_ATOMS: atom_id res chain seq x y z
N MET A 1 7.64 -17.97 -12.35
CA MET A 1 6.60 -18.80 -13.00
C MET A 1 6.52 -20.21 -12.41
N GLU A 2 7.63 -20.94 -12.23
CA GLU A 2 7.62 -22.33 -11.71
C GLU A 2 7.08 -22.49 -10.26
N THR A 3 7.19 -21.44 -9.43
CA THR A 3 6.77 -21.48 -8.01
C THR A 3 5.25 -21.37 -7.85
N ASP A 4 4.58 -20.55 -8.65
CA ASP A 4 3.13 -20.30 -8.50
C ASP A 4 2.30 -21.51 -8.95
N GLU A 5 2.76 -22.20 -9.99
CA GLU A 5 2.11 -23.40 -10.51
C GLU A 5 2.22 -24.58 -9.52
N ARG A 6 3.38 -24.76 -8.87
CA ARG A 6 3.57 -25.74 -7.80
C ARG A 6 2.68 -25.45 -6.58
N GLN A 7 2.49 -24.17 -6.23
CA GLN A 7 1.60 -23.78 -5.14
C GLN A 7 0.12 -24.05 -5.46
N ALA A 8 -0.31 -23.79 -6.69
CA ALA A 8 -1.67 -24.09 -7.14
C ALA A 8 -1.96 -25.60 -7.07
N GLN A 9 -1.05 -26.42 -7.61
CA GLN A 9 -1.17 -27.88 -7.57
C GLN A 9 -1.20 -28.46 -6.14
N PHE A 10 -0.43 -27.87 -5.21
CA PHE A 10 -0.46 -28.27 -3.80
C PHE A 10 -1.82 -27.97 -3.15
N ARG A 11 -2.42 -26.79 -3.43
CA ARG A 11 -3.73 -26.40 -2.87
C ARG A 11 -4.83 -27.34 -3.34
N GLU A 12 -4.84 -27.66 -4.64
CA GLU A 12 -5.81 -28.58 -5.22
C GLU A 12 -5.73 -29.98 -4.59
N LYS A 13 -4.52 -30.54 -4.49
CA LYS A 13 -4.30 -31.86 -3.90
C LYS A 13 -4.66 -31.90 -2.41
N ASN A 14 -4.32 -30.86 -1.63
CA ASN A 14 -4.71 -30.81 -0.23
C ASN A 14 -6.24 -30.70 -0.07
N ALA A 15 -6.95 -29.94 -0.90
CA ALA A 15 -8.41 -29.84 -0.84
C ALA A 15 -9.09 -31.21 -1.02
N ILE A 16 -8.58 -32.04 -1.93
CA ILE A 16 -9.06 -33.41 -2.15
C ILE A 16 -8.82 -34.28 -0.91
N ILE A 17 -7.63 -34.20 -0.31
CA ILE A 17 -7.27 -34.96 0.91
C ILE A 17 -8.18 -34.56 2.08
N GLN A 18 -8.42 -33.26 2.30
CA GLN A 18 -9.29 -32.77 3.36
C GLN A 18 -10.74 -33.21 3.18
N LYS A 19 -11.26 -33.18 1.94
CA LYS A 19 -12.61 -33.64 1.61
C LYS A 19 -12.77 -35.14 1.86
N THR A 20 -11.77 -35.92 1.45
CA THR A 20 -11.76 -37.38 1.65
C THR A 20 -11.67 -37.73 3.13
N TYR A 21 -10.81 -37.05 3.89
CA TYR A 21 -10.69 -37.23 5.34
C TYR A 21 -11.99 -36.90 6.08
N LYS A 22 -12.71 -35.84 5.68
CA LYS A 22 -14.03 -35.53 6.27
C LYS A 22 -15.07 -36.60 5.94
N ALA A 23 -15.02 -37.19 4.74
CA ALA A 23 -15.97 -38.21 4.31
C ALA A 23 -15.81 -39.54 5.05
N ILE A 24 -14.62 -39.83 5.60
CA ILE A 24 -14.36 -41.04 6.39
C ILE A 24 -14.62 -40.86 7.89
N LEU A 25 -14.89 -39.64 8.38
CA LEU A 25 -15.31 -39.45 9.77
C LEU A 25 -16.77 -39.92 9.94
N PRO A 26 -17.09 -40.69 11.01
CA PRO A 26 -16.37 -40.81 12.28
C PRO A 26 -15.53 -42.09 12.46
N ASP A 27 -15.04 -42.71 11.38
CA ASP A 27 -14.27 -43.96 11.46
C ASP A 27 -13.06 -43.84 12.41
N THR A 28 -12.91 -44.80 13.33
CA THR A 28 -11.81 -44.87 14.30
C THR A 28 -10.43 -45.00 13.65
N ALA A 29 -10.34 -45.62 12.48
CA ALA A 29 -9.09 -45.72 11.72
C ALA A 29 -8.66 -44.36 11.12
N ALA A 30 -9.58 -43.40 10.99
CA ALA A 30 -9.25 -42.05 10.53
C ALA A 30 -8.31 -41.31 11.51
N GLY A 31 -8.26 -41.72 12.78
CA GLY A 31 -7.36 -41.15 13.78
C GLY A 31 -5.88 -41.22 13.38
N GLU A 32 -5.46 -42.25 12.63
CA GLU A 32 -4.07 -42.42 12.19
C GLU A 32 -3.62 -41.33 11.20
N PHE A 33 -4.54 -40.83 10.39
CA PHE A 33 -4.25 -39.81 9.37
C PHE A 33 -4.38 -38.38 9.91
N GLN A 34 -4.98 -38.20 11.08
CA GLN A 34 -5.24 -36.89 11.69
C GLN A 34 -3.97 -36.00 11.79
N PRO A 35 -2.79 -36.50 12.20
CA PRO A 35 -1.59 -35.66 12.31
C PRO A 35 -1.13 -35.10 10.96
N ILE A 36 -1.14 -35.94 9.92
CA ILE A 36 -0.71 -35.56 8.56
C ILE A 36 -1.72 -34.59 7.93
N VAL A 37 -3.02 -34.86 8.08
CA VAL A 37 -4.08 -33.99 7.55
C VAL A 37 -4.06 -32.61 8.21
N ARG A 38 -3.80 -32.53 9.53
CA ARG A 38 -3.59 -31.24 10.21
C ARG A 38 -2.36 -30.51 9.71
N LEU A 39 -1.23 -31.21 9.52
CA LEU A 39 -0.01 -30.59 9.01
C LEU A 39 -0.23 -29.98 7.62
N LEU A 40 -0.88 -30.71 6.70
CA LEU A 40 -1.21 -30.21 5.37
C LEU A 40 -2.16 -29.00 5.43
N GLN A 41 -3.12 -28.99 6.35
CA GLN A 41 -4.00 -27.84 6.59
C GLN A 41 -3.22 -26.60 7.06
N ILE A 42 -2.27 -26.79 7.99
CA ILE A 42 -1.39 -25.72 8.47
C ILE A 42 -0.51 -25.19 7.33
N LEU A 43 0.04 -26.07 6.50
CA LEU A 43 0.87 -25.70 5.36
C LEU A 43 0.09 -24.91 4.31
N THR A 44 -1.15 -25.32 3.98
CA THR A 44 -2.03 -24.53 3.10
C THR A 44 -2.41 -23.19 3.74
N GLY A 45 -2.65 -23.15 5.05
CA GLY A 45 -2.87 -21.90 5.79
C GLY A 45 -1.69 -20.95 5.62
N LYS A 46 -0.47 -21.42 5.89
CA LYS A 46 0.78 -20.65 5.74
C LYS A 46 1.06 -20.25 4.29
N LEU A 47 0.73 -21.09 3.31
CA LEU A 47 0.84 -20.77 1.87
C LEU A 47 -0.21 -19.73 1.43
N GLY A 48 -1.39 -19.73 2.04
CA GLY A 48 -2.38 -18.66 1.89
C GLY A 48 -1.93 -17.36 2.54
N SER A 49 -1.17 -17.44 3.63
CA SER A 49 -0.53 -16.28 4.28
C SER A 49 0.62 -15.68 3.47
N ILE A 50 1.09 -16.32 2.39
CA ILE A 50 2.17 -15.81 1.53
C ILE A 50 1.63 -14.87 0.42
N SER A 51 0.31 -14.75 0.20
CA SER A 51 -0.32 -13.59 -0.48
C SER A 51 -1.86 -13.67 -0.44
N PRO A 52 -2.62 -12.56 -0.23
CA PRO A 52 -2.32 -11.32 0.47
C PRO A 52 -3.26 -11.15 1.68
N THR A 53 -2.65 -11.07 2.86
CA THR A 53 -3.06 -10.38 4.09
C THR A 53 -2.23 -11.08 5.15
N VAL A 54 -0.94 -10.75 5.16
CA VAL A 54 -0.09 -11.19 6.25
C VAL A 54 -0.65 -10.50 7.48
N ASP A 55 -1.37 -11.26 8.30
CA ASP A 55 -1.68 -10.86 9.66
C ASP A 55 -0.35 -10.79 10.44
N ILE A 56 0.29 -9.63 10.33
CA ILE A 56 1.49 -9.26 11.06
C ILE A 56 1.16 -8.81 12.48
N SER A 57 -0.07 -9.00 12.99
CA SER A 57 -0.44 -8.59 14.36
C SER A 57 0.50 -9.19 15.40
N ASN A 58 0.96 -10.42 15.22
CA ASN A 58 1.91 -11.04 16.15
C ASN A 58 3.33 -10.44 16.03
N VAL A 59 3.77 -10.07 14.83
CA VAL A 59 5.09 -9.44 14.61
C VAL A 59 5.07 -7.98 15.09
N LEU A 60 3.95 -7.28 14.89
CA LEU A 60 3.70 -5.92 15.36
C LEU A 60 3.51 -5.87 16.87
N LYS A 61 2.86 -6.89 17.46
CA LYS A 61 2.77 -7.06 18.90
C LYS A 61 4.15 -7.38 19.49
N GLU A 62 4.96 -8.21 18.85
CA GLU A 62 6.36 -8.44 19.28
C GLU A 62 7.23 -7.18 19.14
N VAL A 63 7.06 -6.38 18.10
CA VAL A 63 7.77 -5.09 17.92
C VAL A 63 7.29 -4.05 18.93
N SER A 64 5.98 -3.96 19.18
CA SER A 64 5.36 -3.09 20.20
C SER A 64 5.73 -3.53 21.62
N GLU A 65 5.79 -4.83 21.91
CA GLU A 65 6.22 -5.38 23.21
C GLU A 65 7.73 -5.23 23.44
N LEU A 66 8.55 -5.25 22.38
CA LEU A 66 9.97 -4.91 22.45
C LEU A 66 10.21 -3.40 22.64
N LEU A 67 9.27 -2.55 22.22
CA LEU A 67 9.30 -1.11 22.44
C LEU A 67 8.72 -0.71 23.82
N ASP A 68 7.67 -1.38 24.29
CA ASP A 68 7.04 -1.12 25.61
C ASP A 68 7.90 -1.59 26.78
N LYS A 69 8.77 -2.60 26.61
CA LYS A 69 9.69 -3.05 27.67
C LYS A 69 10.81 -2.06 27.99
N SER A 70 10.92 -0.93 27.27
CA SER A 70 11.95 0.10 27.49
C SER A 70 11.46 1.36 28.20
N VAL A 71 10.23 1.40 28.74
CA VAL A 71 9.76 2.48 29.62
C VAL A 71 9.09 1.85 30.84
N LYS A 72 9.68 2.01 32.03
CA LYS A 72 9.24 1.33 33.25
C LYS A 72 8.57 2.33 34.22
N VAL A 73 7.35 1.95 34.66
CA VAL A 73 6.62 2.34 35.91
C VAL A 73 6.06 3.78 35.90
N GLU A 74 4.76 4.08 36.09
CA GLU A 74 3.86 3.74 37.21
C GLU A 74 2.40 3.41 36.79
N THR A 75 1.78 2.57 37.61
CA THR A 75 0.40 2.13 37.57
C THR A 75 -0.60 3.18 38.05
N ARG A 76 -1.72 3.36 37.34
CA ARG A 76 -3.02 3.55 38.00
C ARG A 76 -4.15 2.93 37.18
N HIS A 77 -4.89 2.09 37.89
CA HIS A 77 -6.00 1.27 37.42
C HIS A 77 -7.18 2.12 36.96
N VAL A 78 -7.80 1.76 35.84
CA VAL A 78 -9.27 1.64 35.72
C VAL A 78 -9.57 0.44 34.83
N ALA A 79 -10.43 -0.43 35.35
CA ALA A 79 -10.92 -1.63 34.69
C ALA A 79 -11.92 -1.27 33.59
N GLU A 80 -11.93 -2.02 32.48
CA GLU A 80 -13.15 -2.43 31.77
C GLU A 80 -12.86 -3.56 30.76
N LYS A 81 -13.93 -4.27 30.39
CA LYS A 81 -14.02 -5.70 30.09
C LYS A 81 -13.50 -6.13 28.70
N PRO A 82 -13.16 -7.43 28.51
CA PRO A 82 -12.83 -7.99 27.20
C PRO A 82 -14.11 -8.41 26.45
N GLY A 83 -14.40 -7.76 25.33
CA GLY A 83 -15.48 -8.16 24.44
C GLY A 83 -15.59 -7.25 23.23
N GLU A 84 -15.39 -7.84 22.05
CA GLU A 84 -15.79 -7.34 20.73
C GLU A 84 -15.22 -5.99 20.29
N ASP A 85 -13.96 -6.00 19.85
CA ASP A 85 -13.50 -5.00 18.87
C ASP A 85 -13.28 -5.70 17.52
N GLU A 86 -14.25 -5.52 16.63
CA GLU A 86 -14.07 -5.72 15.19
C GLU A 86 -12.88 -4.85 14.71
N TYR A 87 -11.81 -5.50 14.28
CA TYR A 87 -10.64 -4.83 13.74
C TYR A 87 -10.98 -4.16 12.41
N LYS A 88 -11.26 -2.86 12.45
CA LYS A 88 -11.32 -2.00 11.26
C LYS A 88 -9.93 -1.87 10.66
N ALA A 89 -9.72 -2.53 9.53
CA ALA A 89 -8.58 -2.31 8.63
C ALA A 89 -8.57 -0.83 8.23
N GLY A 90 -7.72 0.00 8.85
CA GLY A 90 -7.77 1.44 8.55
C GLY A 90 -6.85 2.36 9.33
N ARG A 91 -6.19 1.91 10.40
CA ARG A 91 -5.09 2.71 10.96
C ARG A 91 -3.81 2.39 10.20
N ILE A 92 -3.62 3.14 9.11
CA ILE A 92 -2.33 3.39 8.46
C ILE A 92 -1.27 3.42 9.56
N LEU A 93 -0.32 2.49 9.52
CA LEU A 93 0.79 2.45 10.46
C LEU A 93 1.57 3.76 10.28
N ASP A 94 1.39 4.66 11.23
CA ASP A 94 1.98 5.99 11.21
C ASP A 94 3.46 5.89 11.62
N LEU A 95 4.30 5.46 10.66
CA LEU A 95 5.75 5.43 10.82
C LEU A 95 6.33 6.86 10.97
N SER A 96 5.56 7.91 10.66
CA SER A 96 5.99 9.32 10.86
C SER A 96 6.22 9.66 12.34
N LYS A 97 5.64 8.87 13.26
CA LYS A 97 5.84 8.98 14.70
C LYS A 97 7.01 8.16 15.23
N ILE A 98 7.72 7.44 14.38
CA ILE A 98 8.87 6.64 14.82
C ILE A 98 10.05 7.56 15.10
N ASN A 99 10.56 7.48 16.32
CA ASN A 99 11.80 8.13 16.68
C ASN A 99 12.98 7.34 16.08
N LEU A 100 13.52 7.85 14.96
CA LEU A 100 14.64 7.26 14.24
C LEU A 100 15.90 7.12 15.11
N ASP A 101 16.09 8.00 16.08
CA ASP A 101 17.23 7.94 17.01
C ASP A 101 17.10 6.74 17.95
N LYS A 102 15.88 6.45 18.44
CA LYS A 102 15.61 5.23 19.24
C LYS A 102 15.84 3.96 18.44
N LEU A 103 15.42 3.93 17.17
CA LEU A 103 15.69 2.81 16.27
C LEU A 103 17.20 2.58 16.07
N ARG A 104 17.98 3.66 15.99
CA ARG A 104 19.43 3.59 15.85
C ARG A 104 20.11 3.06 17.12
N GLU A 105 19.64 3.48 18.29
CA GLU A 105 20.13 2.95 19.57
C GLU A 105 19.83 1.47 19.76
N GLN A 106 18.62 1.02 19.41
CA GLN A 106 18.25 -0.40 19.50
C GLN A 106 19.04 -1.26 18.52
N PHE A 107 19.34 -0.73 17.32
CA PHE A 107 20.19 -1.41 16.36
C PHE A 107 21.59 -1.70 16.91
N ASN A 108 22.17 -0.76 17.66
CA ASN A 108 23.49 -0.94 18.28
C ASN A 108 23.50 -1.95 19.43
N LYS A 109 22.35 -2.18 20.08
CA LYS A 109 22.20 -3.07 21.25
C LYS A 109 21.63 -4.45 20.91
N GLY A 110 21.06 -4.63 19.73
CA GLY A 110 20.22 -5.77 19.38
C GLY A 110 20.72 -6.65 18.24
N ARG A 111 19.85 -7.54 17.76
CA ARG A 111 20.10 -8.44 16.61
C ARG A 111 20.00 -7.65 15.30
N LYS A 112 21.09 -7.01 14.88
CA LYS A 112 21.19 -6.12 13.71
C LYS A 112 20.46 -6.61 12.45
N ARG A 113 20.71 -7.85 12.02
CA ARG A 113 20.06 -8.44 10.82
C ARG A 113 18.54 -8.56 10.95
N MET A 114 18.05 -8.94 12.13
CA MET A 114 16.61 -9.02 12.39
C MET A 114 15.97 -7.64 12.31
N LEU A 115 16.59 -6.63 12.93
CA LEU A 115 16.08 -5.27 12.93
C LEU A 115 16.09 -4.65 11.52
N ALA A 116 17.11 -4.94 10.72
CA ALA A 116 17.14 -4.52 9.31
C ALA A 116 16.01 -5.15 8.48
N GLU A 117 15.76 -6.46 8.65
CA GLU A 117 14.64 -7.12 7.97
C GLU A 117 13.27 -6.61 8.42
N GLN A 118 13.10 -6.29 9.70
CA GLN A 118 11.87 -5.70 10.22
C GLN A 118 11.64 -4.32 9.60
N LEU A 119 12.67 -3.47 9.56
CA LEU A 119 12.59 -2.15 8.95
C LEU A 119 12.29 -2.24 7.44
N ARG A 120 12.96 -3.15 6.72
CA ARG A 120 12.70 -3.44 5.30
C ARG A 120 11.22 -3.78 5.06
N LYS A 121 10.65 -4.70 5.85
CA LYS A 121 9.23 -5.09 5.71
C LYS A 121 8.28 -3.92 6.01
N ALA A 122 8.59 -3.10 7.01
CA ALA A 122 7.78 -1.94 7.35
C ALA A 122 7.77 -0.91 6.20
N ILE A 123 8.95 -0.64 5.61
CA ILE A 123 9.07 0.24 4.43
C ILE A 123 8.28 -0.34 3.26
N GLU A 124 8.40 -1.64 2.99
CA GLU A 124 7.70 -2.30 1.88
C GLU A 124 6.18 -2.14 1.96
N VAL A 125 5.59 -2.32 3.15
CA VAL A 125 4.15 -2.13 3.37
C VAL A 125 3.75 -0.66 3.15
N ARG A 126 4.50 0.27 3.72
CA ARG A 126 4.25 1.71 3.60
C ARG A 126 4.34 2.17 2.15
N LEU A 127 5.39 1.77 1.45
CA LEU A 127 5.64 2.15 0.07
C LEU A 127 4.55 1.61 -0.88
N ARG A 128 4.06 0.39 -0.64
CA ARG A 128 2.90 -0.16 -1.38
C ARG A 128 1.64 0.67 -1.17
N ALA A 129 1.38 1.11 0.05
CA ALA A 129 0.23 1.99 0.33
C ALA A 129 0.35 3.31 -0.43
N LEU A 130 1.51 3.97 -0.40
CA LEU A 130 1.74 5.22 -1.15
C LEU A 130 1.63 5.04 -2.66
N TYR A 131 2.13 3.93 -3.18
CA TYR A 131 2.05 3.62 -4.61
C TYR A 131 0.60 3.37 -5.06
N MET A 132 -0.24 2.76 -4.22
CA MET A 132 -1.65 2.55 -4.53
C MET A 132 -2.41 3.88 -4.66
N LEU A 133 -2.03 4.88 -3.88
CA LEU A 133 -2.61 6.22 -3.94
C LEU A 133 -2.10 6.98 -5.16
N ASN A 134 -0.78 6.92 -5.40
CA ASN A 134 -0.16 7.61 -6.51
C ASN A 134 0.87 6.74 -7.22
N ARG A 135 0.50 6.25 -8.41
CA ARG A 135 1.33 5.37 -9.23
C ARG A 135 2.58 6.05 -9.79
N SER A 136 2.66 7.38 -9.77
CA SER A 136 3.88 8.09 -10.15
C SER A 136 5.07 7.77 -9.24
N ARG A 137 4.81 7.27 -8.02
CA ARG A 137 5.82 6.92 -7.02
C ARG A 137 6.58 5.62 -7.33
N ILE A 138 6.51 5.13 -8.57
CA ILE A 138 7.22 3.93 -9.02
C ILE A 138 8.74 4.04 -8.82
N ASP A 139 9.31 5.23 -8.99
CA ASP A 139 10.74 5.49 -8.77
C ASP A 139 11.20 5.15 -7.34
N TYR A 140 10.32 5.32 -6.34
CA TYR A 140 10.63 4.93 -4.96
C TYR A 140 10.65 3.41 -4.80
N MET A 141 9.76 2.68 -5.50
CA MET A 141 9.79 1.21 -5.54
C MET A 141 11.09 0.71 -6.15
N GLU A 142 11.52 1.31 -7.26
CA GLU A 142 12.75 0.93 -7.94
C GLU A 142 13.98 1.20 -7.07
N LYS A 143 14.08 2.39 -6.46
CA LYS A 143 15.17 2.74 -5.53
C LYS A 143 15.20 1.81 -4.31
N PHE A 144 14.04 1.46 -3.77
CA PHE A 144 13.95 0.53 -2.64
C PHE A 144 14.42 -0.88 -3.02
N GLN A 145 13.98 -1.37 -4.18
CA GLN A 145 14.39 -2.67 -4.69
C GLN A 145 15.90 -2.71 -4.96
N GLN A 146 16.45 -1.65 -5.57
CA GLN A 146 17.88 -1.53 -5.78
C GLN A 146 18.66 -1.59 -4.46
N LEU A 147 18.20 -0.89 -3.42
CA LEU A 147 18.82 -0.94 -2.10
C LEU A 147 18.83 -2.36 -1.50
N ILE A 148 17.76 -3.13 -1.70
CA ILE A 148 17.68 -4.53 -1.28
C ILE A 148 18.67 -5.39 -2.08
N ASP A 149 18.74 -5.18 -3.39
CA ASP A 149 19.58 -5.98 -4.29
C ASP A 149 21.07 -5.74 -4.02
N GLU A 150 21.48 -4.49 -3.77
CA GLU A 150 22.86 -4.15 -3.37
C GLU A 150 23.26 -4.83 -2.05
N TYR A 151 22.34 -4.92 -1.09
CA TYR A 151 22.61 -5.64 0.17
C TYR A 151 22.71 -7.16 -0.05
N ASN A 152 21.79 -7.74 -0.83
CA ASN A 152 21.79 -9.17 -1.14
C ASN A 152 23.01 -9.60 -1.96
N ALA A 153 23.52 -8.71 -2.82
CA ALA A 153 24.76 -8.91 -3.58
C ALA A 153 26.02 -8.81 -2.71
N GLY A 154 25.89 -8.44 -1.43
CA GLY A 154 27.02 -8.27 -0.50
C GLY A 154 27.80 -6.98 -0.72
N SER A 155 27.25 -6.01 -1.46
CA SER A 155 27.89 -4.72 -1.75
C SER A 155 27.94 -3.78 -0.53
N MET A 156 27.22 -4.11 0.55
CA MET A 156 27.27 -3.37 1.81
C MET A 156 27.07 -4.29 3.02
N ASN A 157 27.55 -3.86 4.19
CA ASN A 157 27.31 -4.56 5.45
C ASN A 157 25.93 -4.20 6.04
N VAL A 158 25.54 -4.90 7.11
CA VAL A 158 24.21 -4.72 7.74
C VAL A 158 24.05 -3.33 8.37
N GLU A 159 25.13 -2.74 8.87
CA GLU A 159 25.15 -1.39 9.44
C GLU A 159 24.84 -0.33 8.39
N GLU A 160 25.52 -0.41 7.24
CA GLU A 160 25.32 0.49 6.10
C GLU A 160 23.93 0.30 5.47
N TYR A 161 23.49 -0.96 5.32
CA TYR A 161 22.14 -1.26 4.85
C TYR A 161 21.07 -0.64 5.75
N TYR A 162 21.19 -0.80 7.06
CA TYR A 162 20.26 -0.22 8.02
C TYR A 162 20.27 1.31 7.99
N ARG A 163 21.44 1.94 7.88
CA ARG A 163 21.56 3.39 7.71
C ARG A 163 20.82 3.89 6.47
N ARG A 164 21.02 3.21 5.32
CA ARG A 164 20.33 3.56 4.06
C ARG A 164 18.83 3.32 4.14
N LEU A 165 18.36 2.28 4.83
CA LEU A 165 16.92 2.09 5.08
C LEU A 165 16.33 3.25 5.90
N LEU A 166 17.04 3.75 6.92
CA LEU A 166 16.59 4.93 7.67
C LEU A 166 16.57 6.20 6.82
N GLU A 167 17.55 6.38 5.93
CA GLU A 167 17.56 7.50 4.98
C GLU A 167 16.42 7.40 3.97
N PHE A 168 16.11 6.19 3.51
CA PHE A 168 14.96 5.95 2.65
C PHE A 168 13.64 6.30 3.35
N VAL A 169 13.49 5.95 4.64
CA VAL A 169 12.32 6.34 5.45
C VAL A 169 12.17 7.86 5.51
N LYS A 170 13.26 8.60 5.73
CA LYS A 170 13.20 10.08 5.75
C LYS A 170 12.73 10.65 4.41
N GLY A 171 13.24 10.11 3.30
CA GLY A 171 12.77 10.51 1.97
C GLY A 171 11.29 10.20 1.74
N LEU A 172 10.79 9.07 2.26
CA LEU A 172 9.36 8.77 2.23
C LEU A 172 8.53 9.71 3.11
N ASP A 173 9.03 10.11 4.29
CA ASP A 173 8.34 11.08 5.15
C ASP A 173 8.18 12.45 4.47
N GLU A 174 9.16 12.85 3.65
CA GLU A 174 9.09 14.08 2.86
C GLU A 174 8.09 13.95 1.71
N GLU A 175 8.13 12.84 0.99
CA GLU A 175 7.20 12.53 -0.10
C GLU A 175 5.74 12.48 0.37
N GLU A 176 5.49 11.92 1.55
CA GLU A 176 4.14 11.86 2.13
C GLU A 176 3.58 13.21 2.51
N LYS A 177 4.44 14.19 2.82
CA LYS A 177 4.02 15.56 3.17
C LYS A 177 3.96 16.46 1.94
N ARG A 178 4.22 15.91 0.75
CA ARG A 178 4.33 16.70 -0.47
C ARG A 178 2.99 17.30 -0.87
N ASP A 179 1.89 16.61 -0.60
CA ASP A 179 0.53 17.12 -0.75
C ASP A 179 0.35 18.48 -0.04
N LEU A 180 0.76 18.58 1.22
CA LEU A 180 0.75 19.81 2.01
C LEU A 180 1.64 20.90 1.39
N SER A 181 2.87 20.54 0.98
CA SER A 181 3.80 21.51 0.37
C SER A 181 3.33 22.03 -0.99
N GLU A 182 2.65 21.19 -1.75
CA GLU A 182 2.12 21.52 -3.07
C GLU A 182 0.74 22.21 -2.99
N ASN A 183 0.17 22.30 -1.78
CA ASN A 183 -1.18 22.78 -1.50
C ASN A 183 -2.23 22.03 -2.35
N LEU A 184 -2.10 20.70 -2.35
CA LEU A 184 -2.99 19.75 -3.00
C LEU A 184 -3.37 18.68 -1.97
N ASN A 185 -4.54 18.06 -2.10
CA ASN A 185 -4.77 16.79 -1.40
C ASN A 185 -4.14 15.63 -2.17
N GLU A 186 -4.08 14.44 -1.55
CA GLU A 186 -3.49 13.25 -2.16
C GLU A 186 -4.13 12.85 -3.51
N GLU A 187 -5.44 13.07 -3.69
CA GLU A 187 -6.14 12.79 -4.95
C GLU A 187 -5.68 13.74 -6.07
N GLU A 188 -5.62 15.04 -5.75
CA GLU A 188 -5.18 16.09 -6.65
C GLU A 188 -3.71 15.94 -7.01
N LEU A 189 -2.88 15.54 -6.04
CA LEU A 189 -1.46 15.30 -6.23
C LEU A 189 -1.22 14.14 -7.21
N ALA A 190 -1.99 13.06 -7.10
CA ALA A 190 -1.88 11.94 -8.02
C ALA A 190 -2.19 12.34 -9.47
N ILE A 191 -3.23 13.16 -9.69
CA ILE A 191 -3.55 13.68 -11.03
C ILE A 191 -2.47 14.65 -11.52
N TYR A 192 -2.04 15.58 -10.66
CA TYR A 192 -0.97 16.52 -10.99
C TYR A 192 0.29 15.78 -11.46
N ASP A 193 0.73 14.77 -10.71
CA ASP A 193 1.88 13.95 -11.04
C ASP A 193 1.75 13.22 -12.37
N LEU A 194 0.58 12.66 -12.66
CA LEU A 194 0.32 12.03 -13.96
C LEU A 194 0.44 13.03 -15.11
N LEU A 195 0.03 14.28 -14.90
CA LEU A 195 0.14 15.33 -15.89
C LEU A 195 1.60 15.79 -16.08
N VAL A 196 2.40 15.88 -15.02
CA VAL A 196 3.77 16.39 -15.10
C VAL A 196 4.85 15.33 -15.35
N ASN A 197 4.53 14.03 -15.31
CA ASN A 197 5.49 12.95 -15.57
C ASN A 197 5.32 12.32 -16.98
N PRO A 198 6.36 12.30 -17.85
CA PRO A 198 7.74 12.72 -17.61
C PRO A 198 7.89 14.26 -17.53
N PRO A 199 8.95 14.77 -16.87
CA PRO A 199 9.13 16.19 -16.59
C PRO A 199 9.06 17.07 -17.85
N LEU A 200 8.26 18.13 -17.77
CA LEU A 200 8.13 19.16 -18.80
C LEU A 200 8.83 20.45 -18.36
N LYS A 201 9.33 21.24 -19.32
CA LYS A 201 9.85 22.59 -19.04
C LYS A 201 8.69 23.54 -18.80
N MET A 202 8.35 23.74 -17.53
CA MET A 202 7.20 24.53 -17.09
C MET A 202 7.62 25.83 -16.43
N THR A 203 6.89 26.92 -16.69
CA THR A 203 6.97 28.14 -15.88
C THR A 203 6.14 28.01 -14.61
N GLN A 204 6.32 28.92 -13.64
CA GLN A 204 5.50 28.95 -12.43
C GLN A 204 3.99 29.12 -12.74
N LYS A 205 3.67 29.85 -13.81
CA LYS A 205 2.29 30.04 -14.29
C LYS A 205 1.71 28.72 -14.82
N ASP A 206 2.51 27.95 -15.57
CA ASP A 206 2.09 26.65 -16.08
C ASP A 206 1.82 25.67 -14.94
N ILE A 207 2.70 25.62 -13.94
CA ILE A 207 2.55 24.77 -12.75
C ILE A 207 1.22 25.09 -12.04
N TRP A 208 0.95 26.37 -11.80
CA TRP A 208 -0.30 26.78 -11.15
C TRP A 208 -1.53 26.40 -11.99
N SER A 209 -1.44 26.54 -13.31
CA SER A 209 -2.49 26.14 -14.24
C SER A 209 -2.77 24.63 -14.17
N VAL A 210 -1.73 23.79 -14.19
CA VAL A 210 -1.88 22.32 -14.11
C VAL A 210 -2.48 21.90 -12.78
N LYS A 211 -2.03 22.50 -11.66
CA LYS A 211 -2.64 22.26 -10.34
C LYS A 211 -4.12 22.61 -10.32
N LYS A 212 -4.49 23.76 -10.89
CA LYS A 212 -5.89 24.17 -10.98
C LYS A 212 -6.71 23.16 -11.79
N VAL A 213 -6.21 22.74 -12.96
CA VAL A 213 -6.86 21.72 -13.80
C VAL A 213 -7.08 20.40 -13.03
N ALA A 214 -6.11 19.97 -12.21
CA ALA A 214 -6.27 18.77 -11.39
C ALA A 214 -7.41 18.89 -10.36
N ARG A 215 -7.55 20.06 -9.71
CA ARG A 215 -8.66 20.33 -8.77
C ARG A 215 -10.01 20.39 -9.48
N ASP A 216 -10.08 21.21 -10.54
CA ASP A 216 -11.29 21.43 -11.32
C ASP A 216 -11.82 20.09 -11.89
N LEU A 217 -10.91 19.21 -12.32
CA LEU A 217 -11.26 17.87 -12.79
C LEU A 217 -11.93 17.03 -11.70
N LEU A 218 -11.34 16.96 -10.50
CA LEU A 218 -11.90 16.18 -9.40
C LEU A 218 -13.23 16.73 -8.92
N GLU A 219 -13.34 18.05 -8.81
CA GLU A 219 -14.59 18.72 -8.45
C GLU A 219 -15.70 18.42 -9.47
N LYS A 220 -15.38 18.51 -10.77
CA LYS A 220 -16.33 18.21 -11.84
C LYS A 220 -16.74 16.75 -11.87
N LEU A 221 -15.78 15.83 -11.71
CA LEU A 221 -16.07 14.40 -11.68
C LEU A 221 -16.93 14.05 -10.47
N LYS A 222 -16.61 14.56 -9.27
CA LYS A 222 -17.36 14.34 -8.02
C LYS A 222 -18.77 14.94 -8.05
N SER A 223 -18.95 16.11 -8.67
CA SER A 223 -20.26 16.78 -8.75
C SER A 223 -21.18 16.22 -9.85
N GLY A 224 -20.62 15.82 -11.00
CA GLY A 224 -21.41 15.47 -12.19
C GLY A 224 -21.59 13.97 -12.46
N THR A 225 -20.67 13.11 -12.01
CA THR A 225 -20.49 11.80 -12.67
C THR A 225 -20.43 10.60 -11.72
N TRP A 226 -20.64 10.77 -10.41
CA TRP A 226 -20.77 9.66 -9.46
C TRP A 226 -22.19 9.07 -9.53
N VAL A 227 -22.61 8.73 -10.75
CA VAL A 227 -23.69 7.78 -10.96
C VAL A 227 -23.17 6.44 -10.50
N LEU A 228 -23.88 5.83 -9.55
CA LEU A 228 -23.65 4.46 -9.08
C LEU A 228 -23.25 3.56 -10.25
N ASP A 229 -22.15 2.83 -10.14
CA ASP A 229 -21.66 1.90 -11.18
C ASP A 229 -21.32 2.52 -12.56
N TRP A 230 -20.72 3.73 -12.62
CA TRP A 230 -20.26 4.33 -13.89
C TRP A 230 -19.35 3.41 -14.72
N ARG A 231 -18.58 2.53 -14.06
CA ARG A 231 -17.76 1.51 -14.71
C ARG A 231 -18.57 0.42 -15.40
N LYS A 232 -19.86 0.22 -15.14
CA LYS A 232 -20.65 -0.86 -15.78
C LYS A 232 -21.26 -0.44 -17.11
N LYS A 233 -21.61 0.85 -17.27
CA LYS A 233 -22.31 1.37 -18.45
C LYS A 233 -21.34 2.04 -19.42
N GLN A 234 -21.35 1.60 -20.68
CA GLN A 234 -20.49 2.18 -21.72
C GLN A 234 -20.69 3.69 -21.88
N GLN A 235 -21.95 4.16 -21.82
CA GLN A 235 -22.26 5.58 -21.91
C GLN A 235 -21.66 6.39 -20.76
N ALA A 236 -21.70 5.87 -19.52
CA ALA A 236 -21.11 6.54 -18.36
C ALA A 236 -19.57 6.59 -18.45
N ARG A 237 -18.93 5.52 -18.92
CA ARG A 237 -17.48 5.51 -19.21
C ARG A 237 -17.11 6.57 -20.26
N ALA A 238 -17.89 6.67 -21.34
CA ALA A 238 -17.69 7.67 -22.37
C ALA A 238 -17.88 9.10 -21.84
N SER A 239 -18.89 9.34 -20.99
CA SER A 239 -19.10 10.63 -20.34
C SER A 239 -17.95 11.02 -19.40
N VAL A 240 -17.39 10.07 -18.63
CA VAL A 240 -16.18 10.33 -17.81
C VAL A 240 -15.00 10.71 -18.69
N ARG A 241 -14.79 9.97 -19.79
CA ARG A 241 -13.70 10.26 -20.72
C ARG A 241 -13.83 11.63 -21.36
N LEU A 242 -15.01 11.99 -21.85
CA LEU A 242 -15.29 13.31 -22.41
C LEU A 242 -15.07 14.41 -21.37
N CYS A 243 -15.55 14.23 -20.13
CA CYS A 243 -15.32 15.18 -19.05
C CYS A 243 -13.83 15.39 -18.77
N ILE A 244 -13.01 14.32 -18.82
CA ILE A 244 -11.56 14.44 -18.66
C ILE A 244 -10.96 15.23 -19.81
N GLU A 245 -11.31 14.89 -21.06
CA GLU A 245 -10.84 15.58 -22.26
C GLU A 245 -11.19 17.09 -22.18
N GLU A 246 -12.47 17.44 -21.97
CA GLU A 246 -12.95 18.84 -21.84
C GLU A 246 -12.22 19.64 -20.76
N ILE A 247 -11.93 19.05 -19.60
CA ILE A 247 -11.23 19.76 -18.52
C ILE A 247 -9.74 19.92 -18.84
N LEU A 248 -9.11 18.89 -19.39
CA LEU A 248 -7.69 18.92 -19.75
C LEU A 248 -7.40 19.85 -20.94
N GLU A 249 -8.39 20.28 -21.72
CA GLU A 249 -8.23 21.34 -22.74
C GLU A 249 -7.73 22.66 -22.13
N ASN A 250 -7.93 22.88 -20.82
CA ASN A 250 -7.44 24.05 -20.09
C ASN A 250 -5.94 23.94 -19.69
N LEU A 251 -5.25 22.86 -20.08
CA LEU A 251 -3.82 22.72 -19.87
C LEU A 251 -3.03 23.77 -20.67
N PRO A 252 -1.85 24.20 -20.15
CA PRO A 252 -1.04 25.21 -20.83
C PRO A 252 -0.51 24.72 -22.18
N PRO A 253 -0.19 25.62 -23.14
CA PRO A 253 0.22 25.27 -24.51
C PRO A 253 1.48 24.38 -24.64
N ILE A 254 2.24 24.22 -23.56
CA ILE A 254 3.37 23.29 -23.48
C ILE A 254 2.93 21.81 -23.64
N PHE A 255 1.66 21.51 -23.35
CA PHE A 255 1.06 20.20 -23.61
C PHE A 255 0.65 20.16 -25.09
N THR A 256 1.55 19.64 -25.93
CA THR A 256 1.25 19.42 -27.35
C THR A 256 0.05 18.48 -27.50
N ALA A 257 -0.60 18.48 -28.68
CA ALA A 257 -1.75 17.60 -28.93
C ALA A 257 -1.44 16.12 -28.63
N GLU A 258 -0.22 15.66 -28.93
CA GLU A 258 0.23 14.30 -28.62
C GLU A 258 0.33 14.04 -27.10
N ILE A 259 1.00 14.95 -26.38
CA ILE A 259 1.13 14.86 -24.90
C ILE A 259 -0.26 14.91 -24.27
N TYR A 260 -1.11 15.83 -24.70
CA TYR A 260 -2.49 15.97 -24.23
C TYR A 260 -3.28 14.65 -24.35
N GLN A 261 -3.26 14.01 -25.53
CA GLN A 261 -3.97 12.74 -25.75
C GLN A 261 -3.42 11.63 -24.85
N GLN A 262 -2.10 11.57 -24.68
CA GLN A 262 -1.46 10.63 -23.76
C GLN A 262 -1.92 10.89 -22.30
N LYS A 263 -1.94 12.15 -21.86
CA LYS A 263 -2.35 12.53 -20.50
C LYS A 263 -3.82 12.22 -20.25
N CYS A 264 -4.71 12.47 -21.21
CA CYS A 264 -6.12 12.10 -21.10
C CYS A 264 -6.28 10.60 -20.85
N GLY A 265 -5.54 9.77 -21.59
CA GLY A 265 -5.53 8.31 -21.40
C GLY A 265 -5.03 7.89 -20.01
N LEU A 266 -3.92 8.47 -19.54
CA LEU A 266 -3.35 8.16 -18.22
C LEU A 266 -4.29 8.58 -17.07
N VAL A 267 -4.85 9.78 -17.15
CA VAL A 267 -5.81 10.28 -16.16
C VAL A 267 -7.07 9.43 -16.17
N TYR A 268 -7.61 9.09 -17.33
CA TYR A 268 -8.77 8.18 -17.42
C TYR A 268 -8.47 6.82 -16.81
N GLN A 269 -7.30 6.23 -17.09
CA GLN A 269 -6.91 4.95 -16.51
C GLN A 269 -6.82 5.04 -14.98
N HIS A 270 -6.20 6.10 -14.46
CA HIS A 270 -6.14 6.33 -13.02
C HIS A 270 -7.54 6.45 -12.40
N ILE A 271 -8.43 7.27 -12.98
CA ILE A 271 -9.80 7.38 -12.49
C ILE A 271 -10.52 6.02 -12.53
N TYR A 272 -10.34 5.27 -13.63
CA TYR A 272 -10.90 3.93 -13.82
C TYR A 272 -10.34 2.90 -12.85
N GLU A 273 -9.13 3.05 -12.30
CA GLU A 273 -8.57 2.11 -11.33
C GLU A 273 -8.90 2.53 -9.90
N SER A 274 -8.85 3.83 -9.62
CA SER A 274 -8.96 4.42 -8.29
C SER A 274 -10.38 4.60 -7.77
N TYR A 275 -11.40 4.75 -8.64
CA TYR A 275 -12.79 5.07 -8.23
C TYR A 275 -13.79 3.99 -8.63
N TYR A 276 -14.19 3.14 -7.68
CA TYR A 276 -14.96 1.92 -7.94
C TYR A 276 -16.46 2.16 -8.12
N GLY A 277 -16.94 3.35 -7.73
CA GLY A 277 -18.36 3.73 -7.75
C GLY A 277 -18.95 3.75 -6.33
N SER A 278 -20.15 4.30 -6.18
CA SER A 278 -20.93 4.26 -4.93
C SER A 278 -20.27 4.93 -3.72
N GLY A 279 -19.38 5.91 -3.91
CA GLY A 279 -18.66 6.53 -2.80
C GLY A 279 -17.29 5.91 -2.51
N SER A 280 -16.97 4.74 -3.09
CA SER A 280 -15.74 4.00 -2.80
C SER A 280 -14.61 4.34 -3.77
N SER A 281 -13.48 4.80 -3.24
CA SER A 281 -12.22 4.98 -3.95
C SER A 281 -11.04 4.50 -3.11
N VAL A 282 -9.86 4.40 -3.71
CA VAL A 282 -8.59 4.16 -2.98
C VAL A 282 -8.27 5.27 -1.97
N TYR A 283 -8.95 6.40 -2.06
CA TYR A 283 -8.74 7.58 -1.21
C TYR A 283 -9.74 7.69 -0.05
N THR A 284 -10.86 6.93 -0.08
CA THR A 284 -11.88 6.94 0.98
C THR A 284 -11.30 6.57 2.35
N SER A 285 -10.32 5.65 2.39
CA SER A 285 -9.65 5.23 3.63
C SER A 285 -8.77 6.29 4.30
N ILE A 286 -8.42 7.38 3.60
CA ILE A 286 -7.62 8.48 4.15
C ILE A 286 -8.53 9.54 4.80
N ALA A 287 -9.71 9.77 4.22
CA ALA A 287 -10.65 10.77 4.71
C ALA A 287 -11.24 10.42 6.09
N GLU A 288 -11.34 9.13 6.45
CA GLU A 288 -11.85 8.67 7.75
C GLU A 288 -10.81 8.72 8.89
N GLY A 289 -9.56 9.10 8.59
CA GLY A 289 -8.46 9.19 9.57
C GLY A 289 -8.31 10.55 10.27
N VAL A 290 -9.18 11.53 9.97
CA VAL A 290 -9.18 12.85 10.59
C VAL A 290 -10.45 13.02 11.43
N TYR A 291 -10.40 12.64 12.70
CA TYR A 291 -11.11 13.25 13.85
C TYR A 291 -10.56 12.67 15.16
#